data_AF-A0A382MN62-F1
#
_entry.id   AF-A0A382MN62-F1
#
_cell.length_a   1.000
_cell.length_b   1.000
_cell.length_c   1.000
_cell.angle_alpha   90.00
_cell.angle_beta   90.00
_cell.angle_gamma   90.00
#
_symmetry.space_group_name_H-M   'P 1'
#
loop_
_entity.id
_entity.type
_entity.pdbx_description
1 polymer ?
#
loop_
_entity_poly.entity_id
_entity_poly.type
_entity_poly.pdbx_seq_one_letter_code
_entity_poly.pdbx_strand_id
1 'polypeptide(L)'
;SDPVKSILNLVDSAGEANSDVELEIRASTTVLDHAALSLLGKSLGDRIEVNSSSELDYVIILISGISQLRLGALPALNENVDEELEQSQTVEQSADWQGKAIGSSFDLSNDEFVSPNTSIYNLPQPRSLDHNTSLEDSDDLVTVEGYHDGMMLGLQVEPVVHWIKKATFGGVVNPKIIPLLEKFCSLIEGVPIQDASDHGVGRLEFSVRGISGSRPVPGIVIPGAIDERLSIIQLLIRNTLTNYRQKVGYSQTENIFYPEPSENWLRLSQAEKKEKLLTVLRGELEKIHVLPTDIDVLEIEYNVRVLVRFCGYLAEPQTDKQPIVMQLERAITEQIDPRLELYLELVRDQSKLRRLTAEA
;
A
#
# COMPACT_ATOMS: atom_id res chain seq x y z
N SER A 1 5.04 -17.70 -6.46
CA SER A 1 4.49 -16.95 -7.62
C SER A 1 5.41 -17.21 -8.80
N ASP A 2 4.88 -17.28 -10.02
CA ASP A 2 5.71 -17.42 -11.23
C ASP A 2 6.22 -16.02 -11.64
N PRO A 3 7.52 -15.71 -11.44
CA PRO A 3 8.07 -14.38 -11.67
C PRO A 3 8.05 -14.00 -13.15
N VAL A 4 8.17 -14.98 -14.06
CA VAL A 4 8.12 -14.75 -15.51
C VAL A 4 6.72 -14.27 -15.88
N LYS A 5 5.68 -14.94 -15.40
CA LYS A 5 4.29 -14.56 -15.64
C LYS A 5 3.95 -13.19 -15.06
N SER A 6 4.49 -12.86 -13.88
CA SER A 6 4.31 -11.53 -13.28
C SER A 6 4.93 -10.41 -14.12
N ILE A 7 6.11 -10.65 -14.70
CA ILE A 7 6.74 -9.66 -15.59
C ILE A 7 5.99 -9.53 -16.91
N LEU A 8 5.54 -10.63 -17.52
CA LEU A 8 4.75 -10.58 -18.75
C LEU A 8 3.46 -9.76 -18.56
N ASN A 9 2.75 -9.96 -17.44
CA ASN A 9 1.57 -9.17 -17.12
C ASN A 9 1.87 -7.66 -16.96
N LEU A 10 3.05 -7.31 -16.43
CA LEU A 10 3.49 -5.91 -16.31
C LEU A 10 3.78 -5.31 -17.68
N VAL A 11 4.44 -6.07 -18.58
CA VAL A 11 4.71 -5.65 -19.97
C VAL A 11 3.41 -5.45 -20.75
N ASP A 12 2.46 -6.39 -20.62
CA ASP A 12 1.14 -6.29 -21.28
C ASP A 12 0.37 -5.06 -20.77
N SER A 13 0.38 -4.82 -19.45
CA SER A 13 -0.25 -3.65 -18.85
C SER A 13 0.38 -2.33 -19.32
N ALA A 14 1.71 -2.29 -19.45
CA ALA A 14 2.43 -1.14 -20.00
C ALA A 14 2.13 -0.91 -21.49
N GLY A 15 1.95 -1.99 -22.26
CA GLY A 15 1.52 -1.93 -23.66
C GLY A 15 0.07 -1.47 -23.84
N GLU A 16 -0.83 -1.86 -22.93
CA GLU A 16 -2.23 -1.39 -22.92
C GLU A 16 -2.33 0.10 -22.59
N ALA A 17 -1.46 0.60 -21.72
CA ALA A 17 -1.34 2.02 -21.38
C ALA A 17 -0.78 2.89 -22.52
N ASN A 18 -0.40 2.30 -23.66
CA ASN A 18 0.11 2.97 -24.87
C ASN A 18 1.29 3.90 -24.56
N SER A 19 2.12 3.49 -23.60
CA SER A 19 3.24 4.28 -23.10
C SER A 19 4.51 3.87 -23.83
N ASP A 20 5.19 4.83 -24.46
CA ASP A 20 6.51 4.63 -25.09
C ASP A 20 7.62 4.59 -24.01
N VAL A 21 7.30 3.93 -22.89
CA VAL A 21 8.07 3.96 -21.65
C VAL A 21 9.00 2.75 -21.60
N GLU A 22 10.25 2.99 -21.24
CA GLU A 22 11.20 1.93 -20.93
C GLU A 22 10.89 1.39 -19.53
N LEU A 23 10.71 0.07 -19.43
CA LEU A 23 10.44 -0.59 -18.16
C LEU A 23 11.76 -1.13 -17.60
N GLU A 24 12.21 -0.59 -16.47
CA GLU A 24 13.32 -1.14 -15.69
C GLU A 24 12.77 -2.02 -14.55
N ILE A 25 13.08 -3.31 -14.57
CA ILE A 25 12.70 -4.26 -13.52
C ILE A 25 13.96 -4.67 -12.76
N ARG A 26 13.93 -4.53 -11.43
CA ARG A 26 14.95 -5.08 -10.53
C ARG A 26 14.39 -6.27 -9.77
N ALA A 27 15.00 -7.43 -9.92
CA ALA A 27 14.58 -8.65 -9.23
C ALA A 27 15.78 -9.34 -8.57
N SER A 28 15.57 -10.02 -7.44
CA SER A 28 16.64 -10.82 -6.82
C SER A 28 17.00 -12.01 -7.71
N THR A 29 18.28 -12.35 -7.78
CA THR A 29 18.80 -13.57 -8.44
C THR A 29 18.21 -14.87 -7.87
N THR A 30 17.72 -14.83 -6.63
CA THR A 30 17.02 -15.96 -5.99
C THR A 30 15.59 -16.17 -6.51
N VAL A 31 14.99 -15.12 -7.07
CA VAL A 31 13.63 -15.11 -7.61
C VAL A 31 13.67 -15.25 -9.13
N LEU A 32 14.63 -14.62 -9.79
CA LEU A 32 14.83 -14.66 -11.23
C LEU A 32 16.20 -15.28 -11.53
N ASP A 33 16.20 -16.61 -11.60
CA ASP A 33 17.38 -17.37 -11.97
C ASP A 33 17.60 -17.34 -13.50
N HIS A 34 18.70 -17.95 -13.93
CA HIS A 34 19.09 -17.99 -15.33
C HIS A 34 18.06 -18.73 -16.22
N ALA A 35 17.30 -19.68 -15.67
CA ALA A 35 16.28 -20.41 -16.40
C ALA A 35 15.03 -19.53 -16.64
N ALA A 36 14.61 -18.79 -15.60
CA ALA A 36 13.54 -17.81 -15.68
C ALA A 36 13.87 -16.67 -16.67
N LEU A 37 15.11 -16.16 -16.67
CA LEU A 37 15.56 -15.15 -17.63
C LEU A 37 15.54 -15.67 -19.07
N SER A 38 15.93 -16.92 -19.31
CA SER A 38 15.88 -17.52 -20.66
C SER A 38 14.45 -17.70 -21.16
N LEU A 39 13.52 -18.13 -20.29
CA LEU A 39 12.10 -18.22 -20.61
C LEU A 39 11.47 -16.86 -20.89
N LEU A 40 11.86 -15.85 -20.12
CA LEU A 40 11.43 -14.47 -20.32
C LEU A 40 11.90 -13.94 -21.69
N GLY A 41 13.18 -14.14 -22.03
CA GLY A 41 13.73 -13.77 -23.33
C GLY A 41 13.02 -14.45 -24.49
N LYS A 42 12.73 -15.75 -24.39
CA LYS A 42 11.95 -16.48 -25.41
C LYS A 42 10.52 -15.94 -25.58
N SER A 43 9.89 -15.54 -24.48
CA SER A 43 8.50 -15.05 -24.49
C SER A 43 8.38 -13.63 -25.05
N LEU A 44 9.44 -12.83 -24.89
CA LEU A 44 9.50 -11.43 -25.30
C LEU A 44 10.09 -11.25 -26.72
N GLY A 45 10.83 -12.24 -27.24
CA GLY A 45 11.37 -12.28 -28.60
C GLY A 45 12.48 -11.25 -28.87
N ASP A 46 12.89 -11.12 -30.15
CA ASP A 46 13.98 -10.24 -30.62
C ASP A 46 13.73 -8.73 -30.45
N ARG A 47 12.65 -8.33 -29.77
CA ARG A 47 12.20 -6.93 -29.67
C ARG A 47 12.66 -6.22 -28.39
N ILE A 48 13.40 -6.92 -27.53
CA ILE A 48 13.74 -6.48 -26.18
C ILE A 48 15.22 -6.75 -25.90
N GLU A 49 16.00 -5.69 -25.64
CA GLU A 49 17.39 -5.79 -25.19
C GLU A 49 17.43 -6.09 -23.68
N VAL A 50 17.63 -7.36 -23.33
CA VAL A 50 17.84 -7.76 -21.93
C VAL A 50 19.31 -7.53 -21.56
N ASN A 51 19.61 -6.36 -21.00
CA ASN A 51 20.93 -6.07 -20.43
C ASN A 51 20.97 -6.48 -18.95
N SER A 52 21.44 -7.70 -18.67
CA SER A 52 21.63 -8.17 -17.29
C SER A 52 23.03 -7.80 -16.78
N SER A 53 23.10 -6.87 -15.83
CA SER A 53 24.27 -6.70 -14.96
C SER A 53 24.05 -7.52 -13.71
N SER A 54 24.83 -8.57 -13.50
CA SER A 54 24.81 -9.33 -12.25
C SER A 54 25.70 -8.63 -11.22
N GLU A 55 25.08 -7.92 -10.27
CA GLU A 55 25.68 -7.75 -8.94
C GLU A 55 25.17 -8.88 -8.04
N LEU A 56 25.92 -9.23 -6.99
CA LEU A 56 25.82 -10.50 -6.25
C LEU A 56 24.39 -10.96 -5.89
N ASP A 57 23.43 -10.04 -5.72
CA ASP A 57 22.09 -10.34 -5.19
C ASP A 57 20.89 -9.97 -6.10
N TYR A 58 21.11 -9.30 -7.24
CA TYR A 58 20.02 -8.82 -8.09
C TYR A 58 20.37 -8.76 -9.59
N VAL A 59 19.31 -8.82 -10.42
CA VAL A 59 19.33 -8.67 -11.87
C VAL A 59 18.48 -7.47 -12.24
N ILE A 60 19.01 -6.63 -13.14
CA ILE A 60 18.27 -5.55 -13.79
C ILE A 60 17.84 -6.04 -15.17
N ILE A 61 16.57 -5.84 -15.53
CA ILE A 61 16.00 -6.13 -16.85
C ILE A 61 15.47 -4.82 -17.40
N LEU A 62 15.99 -4.38 -18.55
CA LEU A 62 15.48 -3.23 -19.28
C LEU A 62 14.61 -3.72 -20.43
N ILE A 63 13.42 -3.15 -20.57
CA ILE A 63 12.48 -3.48 -21.64
C ILE A 63 12.10 -2.19 -22.37
N SER A 64 12.60 -2.06 -23.60
CA SER A 64 12.32 -0.93 -24.50
C SER A 64 11.46 -1.38 -25.68
N GLY A 65 10.81 -0.44 -26.39
CA GLY A 65 10.04 -0.74 -27.61
C GLY A 65 8.65 -1.36 -27.40
N ILE A 66 8.07 -1.22 -26.21
CA ILE A 66 6.77 -1.81 -25.80
C ILE A 66 5.63 -1.41 -26.75
N SER A 67 5.65 -0.18 -27.30
CA SER A 67 4.67 0.31 -28.28
C SER A 67 4.60 -0.53 -29.57
N GLN A 68 5.66 -1.26 -29.92
CA GLN A 68 5.74 -2.09 -31.13
C GLN A 68 5.12 -3.49 -30.95
N LEU A 69 4.79 -3.90 -29.72
CA LEU A 69 4.19 -5.22 -29.43
C LEU A 69 2.75 -5.35 -29.98
N ARG A 70 2.06 -4.24 -30.27
CA ARG A 70 0.69 -4.26 -30.82
C ARG A 70 0.57 -4.77 -32.26
N LEU A 71 1.66 -4.93 -33.01
CA LEU A 71 1.61 -5.25 -34.45
C LEU A 71 1.83 -6.73 -34.80
N GLY A 72 1.91 -7.63 -33.83
CA GLY A 72 1.97 -9.07 -34.10
C GLY A 72 0.99 -9.83 -33.22
N ALA A 73 -0.16 -10.24 -33.77
CA ALA A 73 -1.02 -11.22 -33.14
C ALA A 73 -0.18 -12.47 -32.77
N LEU A 74 -0.10 -12.80 -31.49
CA LEU A 74 0.46 -14.07 -31.03
C LEU A 74 -0.41 -15.22 -31.58
N PRO A 75 0.13 -16.17 -32.35
CA PRO A 75 -0.57 -17.40 -32.67
C PRO A 75 -0.68 -18.25 -31.40
N ALA A 76 -1.79 -18.99 -31.29
CA ALA A 76 -2.06 -19.92 -30.20
C ALA A 76 -0.87 -20.85 -29.92
N LEU A 77 -0.52 -20.97 -28.64
CA LEU A 77 0.42 -21.95 -28.10
C LEU A 77 0.01 -23.37 -28.55
N ASN A 78 0.84 -23.99 -29.38
CA ASN A 78 0.81 -25.43 -29.63
C ASN A 78 1.94 -26.10 -28.84
N GLU A 79 1.58 -27.20 -28.19
CA GLU A 79 2.46 -28.14 -27.52
C GLU A 79 3.47 -28.78 -28.50
N ASN A 80 4.71 -28.95 -28.02
CA ASN A 80 5.71 -29.99 -28.34
C ASN A 80 7.09 -29.53 -28.86
N VAL A 81 8.09 -30.28 -28.35
CA VAL A 81 9.43 -30.61 -28.89
C VAL A 81 10.63 -29.74 -28.49
N ASP A 82 11.38 -30.27 -27.53
CA ASP A 82 12.80 -30.67 -27.52
C ASP A 82 13.87 -30.01 -28.44
N GLU A 83 15.09 -30.02 -27.87
CA GLU A 83 16.44 -29.97 -28.47
C GLU A 83 16.93 -28.65 -29.11
N GLU A 84 17.86 -27.96 -28.43
CA GLU A 84 19.26 -27.86 -28.88
C GLU A 84 20.16 -27.14 -27.84
N LEU A 85 21.35 -27.71 -27.68
CA LEU A 85 22.43 -27.37 -26.76
C LEU A 85 23.48 -26.51 -27.46
N GLU A 86 24.20 -25.73 -26.64
CA GLU A 86 25.58 -25.25 -26.84
C GLU A 86 25.87 -24.23 -27.96
N GLN A 87 26.23 -23.01 -27.54
CA GLN A 87 27.56 -22.46 -27.84
C GLN A 87 27.93 -21.32 -26.88
N SER A 88 29.19 -21.33 -26.47
CA SER A 88 29.79 -20.55 -25.40
C SER A 88 30.58 -19.33 -25.91
N GLN A 89 30.96 -18.47 -24.94
CA GLN A 89 32.01 -17.44 -24.96
C GLN A 89 31.59 -16.07 -25.52
N THR A 90 31.89 -14.93 -24.89
CA THR A 90 33.17 -14.56 -24.27
C THR A 90 32.97 -13.46 -23.22
N VAL A 91 33.73 -13.54 -22.12
CA VAL A 91 33.87 -12.49 -21.09
C VAL A 91 34.86 -11.43 -21.61
N GLU A 92 34.45 -10.17 -21.62
CA GLU A 92 35.37 -9.02 -21.63
C GLU A 92 35.15 -8.17 -20.38
N GLN A 93 36.20 -8.07 -19.57
CA GLN A 93 36.36 -7.09 -18.50
C GLN A 93 36.92 -5.80 -19.09
N SER A 94 36.20 -4.68 -18.93
CA SER A 94 36.77 -3.32 -18.99
C SER A 94 35.85 -2.38 -18.18
N ALA A 95 36.25 -1.95 -16.98
CA ALA A 95 37.12 -0.81 -16.67
C ALA A 95 36.38 0.53 -16.55
N ASP A 96 36.47 1.08 -15.33
CA ASP A 96 36.31 2.48 -14.91
C ASP A 96 35.11 3.29 -15.39
N TRP A 97 34.14 3.49 -14.50
CA TRP A 97 33.31 4.71 -14.49
C TRP A 97 33.31 5.37 -13.12
N GLN A 98 34.02 6.50 -13.05
CA GLN A 98 34.00 7.45 -11.96
C GLN A 98 32.58 8.01 -11.79
N GLY A 99 32.15 8.12 -10.54
CA GLY A 99 30.85 8.67 -10.16
C GLY A 99 30.58 10.03 -10.77
N LYS A 100 29.41 10.16 -11.39
CA LYS A 100 28.70 11.43 -11.52
C LYS A 100 27.34 11.28 -10.86
N ALA A 101 27.15 12.05 -9.81
CA ALA A 101 25.85 12.32 -9.22
C ALA A 101 24.91 12.83 -10.33
N ILE A 102 23.82 12.11 -10.58
CA ILE A 102 22.69 12.68 -11.30
C ILE A 102 21.96 13.54 -10.26
N GLY A 103 22.40 14.79 -10.13
CA GLY A 103 21.64 15.83 -9.47
C GLY A 103 20.50 16.23 -10.38
N SER A 104 19.33 15.63 -10.20
CA SER A 104 18.10 16.16 -10.79
C SER A 104 17.45 17.08 -9.76
N SER A 105 17.87 18.34 -9.77
CA SER A 105 17.10 19.45 -9.21
C SER A 105 15.81 19.56 -10.01
N PHE A 106 14.72 18.93 -9.55
CA PHE A 106 13.42 19.02 -10.21
C PHE A 106 12.62 20.21 -9.70
N ASP A 107 12.22 21.05 -10.64
CA ASP A 107 11.49 22.29 -10.41
C ASP A 107 9.99 21.98 -10.32
N LEU A 108 9.45 21.97 -9.10
CA LEU A 108 8.02 21.75 -8.81
C LEU A 108 7.13 22.95 -9.23
N SER A 109 7.66 23.91 -9.97
CA SER A 109 6.91 25.05 -10.50
C SER A 109 6.14 24.77 -11.80
N ASN A 110 6.41 23.65 -12.48
CA ASN A 110 5.68 23.30 -13.71
C ASN A 110 4.45 22.43 -13.42
N ASP A 111 3.26 23.02 -13.60
CA ASP A 111 1.93 22.39 -13.55
C ASP A 111 1.65 21.39 -14.71
N GLU A 112 2.66 20.80 -15.36
CA GLU A 112 2.49 20.08 -16.63
C GLU A 112 2.38 18.54 -16.55
N PHE A 113 2.19 17.96 -15.36
CA PHE A 113 1.80 16.54 -15.23
C PHE A 113 0.37 16.42 -14.68
N VAL A 114 -0.62 16.56 -15.57
CA VAL A 114 -2.03 16.26 -15.24
C VAL A 114 -2.23 14.74 -15.32
N SER A 115 -1.88 14.05 -14.23
CA SER A 115 -2.33 12.68 -13.96
C SER A 115 -3.75 12.67 -13.39
N PRO A 116 -4.52 11.57 -13.55
CA PRO A 116 -5.96 11.56 -13.33
C PRO A 116 -6.30 11.82 -11.85
N ASN A 117 -7.18 12.80 -11.60
CA ASN A 117 -7.82 13.06 -10.30
C ASN A 117 -6.91 13.18 -9.05
N THR A 118 -5.67 13.67 -9.20
CA THR A 118 -4.78 13.99 -8.05
C THR A 118 -5.19 15.25 -7.27
N SER A 119 -6.24 15.93 -7.73
CA SER A 119 -6.79 17.13 -7.08
C SER A 119 -7.23 16.90 -5.64
N ILE A 120 -7.58 15.67 -5.26
CA ILE A 120 -7.96 15.31 -3.89
C ILE A 120 -6.80 15.47 -2.89
N TYR A 121 -5.55 15.45 -3.37
CA TYR A 121 -4.36 15.65 -2.54
C TYR A 121 -3.98 17.14 -2.41
N ASN A 122 -4.67 18.04 -3.12
CA ASN A 122 -4.53 19.49 -2.94
C ASN A 122 -5.37 19.96 -1.74
N LEU A 123 -4.94 19.53 -0.56
CA LEU A 123 -5.57 19.91 0.69
C LEU A 123 -5.45 21.42 0.94
N PRO A 124 -6.45 22.03 1.61
CA PRO A 124 -6.35 23.43 2.01
C PRO A 124 -5.19 23.62 2.99
N GLN A 125 -4.60 24.82 2.97
CA GLN A 125 -3.56 25.16 3.95
C GLN A 125 -4.12 25.05 5.37
N PRO A 126 -3.42 24.37 6.29
CA PRO A 126 -3.89 24.20 7.65
C PRO A 126 -3.89 25.56 8.36
N ARG A 127 -4.82 25.72 9.32
CA ARG A 127 -4.99 26.98 10.07
C ARG A 127 -3.86 27.21 11.08
N SER A 128 -3.24 26.14 11.53
CA SER A 128 -2.02 26.11 12.36
C SER A 128 -1.07 25.06 11.81
N LEU A 129 0.23 25.26 12.05
CA LEU A 129 1.28 24.31 11.72
C LEU A 129 1.87 23.80 13.03
N ASP A 130 1.20 22.83 13.64
CA ASP A 130 1.54 22.37 14.99
C ASP A 130 2.85 21.55 14.97
N HIS A 131 3.19 20.99 13.80
CA HIS A 131 4.36 20.12 13.60
C HIS A 131 5.52 20.81 12.88
N ASN A 132 5.43 22.11 12.54
CA ASN A 132 6.54 22.89 11.96
C ASN A 132 7.42 23.52 13.06
N THR A 133 7.90 22.70 13.99
CA THR A 133 8.72 23.14 15.12
C THR A 133 9.97 22.27 15.23
N SER A 134 11.03 22.80 15.84
CA SER A 134 12.21 22.00 16.18
C SER A 134 11.88 21.05 17.34
N LEU A 135 12.47 19.86 17.32
CA LEU A 135 12.40 18.95 18.46
C LEU A 135 13.47 19.34 19.48
N GLU A 136 13.08 19.44 20.75
CA GLU A 136 14.03 19.59 21.86
C GLU A 136 14.50 18.21 22.29
N ASP A 137 15.79 18.08 22.63
CA ASP A 137 16.28 16.82 23.16
C ASP A 137 15.72 16.58 24.56
N SER A 138 15.29 15.34 24.81
CA SER A 138 14.84 14.85 26.10
C SER A 138 15.67 13.62 26.46
N ASP A 139 16.08 13.49 27.72
CA ASP A 139 16.95 12.40 28.17
C ASP A 139 16.33 11.01 27.93
N ASP A 140 15.00 10.92 27.90
CA ASP A 140 14.26 9.66 27.76
C ASP A 140 13.85 9.34 26.31
N LEU A 141 14.06 10.27 25.36
CA LEU A 141 13.62 10.14 23.97
C LEU A 141 14.78 10.29 22.99
N VAL A 142 14.73 9.52 21.92
CA VAL A 142 15.72 9.63 20.84
C VAL A 142 15.15 10.52 19.76
N THR A 143 15.74 11.72 19.63
CA THR A 143 15.50 12.61 18.48
C THR A 143 16.24 12.08 17.26
N VAL A 144 15.54 11.94 16.14
CA VAL A 144 16.11 11.50 14.87
C VAL A 144 15.46 12.26 13.72
N GLU A 145 16.26 12.57 12.69
CA GLU A 145 15.80 13.31 11.52
C GLU A 145 16.12 12.53 10.25
N GLY A 146 15.22 12.57 9.29
CA GLY A 146 15.41 12.07 7.94
C GLY A 146 15.26 13.20 6.93
N TYR A 147 16.07 13.19 5.89
CA TYR A 147 16.14 14.26 4.90
C TYR A 147 15.89 13.73 3.50
N HIS A 148 15.22 14.52 2.66
CA HIS A 148 15.07 14.27 1.23
C HIS A 148 14.78 15.61 0.53
N ASP A 149 15.56 15.94 -0.50
CA ASP A 149 15.41 17.16 -1.32
C ASP A 149 15.23 18.45 -0.53
N GLY A 150 16.05 18.61 0.52
CA GLY A 150 16.03 19.78 1.39
C GLY A 150 14.84 19.84 2.37
N MET A 151 13.92 18.88 2.32
CA MET A 151 12.88 18.65 3.34
C MET A 151 13.40 17.73 4.44
N MET A 152 12.83 17.88 5.62
CA MET A 152 13.21 17.17 6.83
C MET A 152 11.96 16.65 7.55
N LEU A 153 12.03 15.41 8.04
CA LEU A 153 11.07 14.81 8.97
C LEU A 153 11.81 14.43 10.25
N GLY A 154 11.46 15.10 11.35
CA GLY A 154 12.00 14.86 12.69
C GLY A 154 11.04 14.01 13.51
N LEU A 155 11.56 13.06 14.29
CA LEU A 155 10.79 12.23 15.22
C LEU A 155 11.47 12.21 16.59
N GLN A 156 10.66 12.29 17.65
CA GLN A 156 11.04 11.88 19.00
C GLN A 156 10.51 10.47 19.24
N VAL A 157 11.40 9.52 19.48
CA VAL A 157 11.06 8.09 19.59
C VAL A 157 11.44 7.56 20.97
N GLU A 158 10.50 6.89 21.64
CA GLU A 158 10.79 6.16 22.88
C GLU A 158 11.58 4.89 22.56
N PRO A 159 12.83 4.72 23.04
CA PRO A 159 13.72 3.66 22.58
C PRO A 159 13.37 2.25 23.08
N VAL A 160 12.54 2.13 24.13
CA VAL A 160 12.16 0.82 24.70
C VAL A 160 11.06 0.14 23.89
N VAL A 161 10.05 0.91 23.47
CA VAL A 161 8.89 0.41 22.71
C VAL A 161 8.91 0.85 21.24
N HIS A 162 9.84 1.71 20.85
CA HIS A 162 10.03 2.27 19.50
C HIS A 162 8.84 3.09 18.99
N TRP A 163 8.08 3.71 19.90
CA TRP A 163 6.92 4.53 19.58
C TRP A 163 7.31 5.98 19.30
N ILE A 164 6.71 6.56 18.27
CA ILE A 164 6.82 7.97 17.97
C ILE A 164 5.98 8.75 18.99
N LYS A 165 6.62 9.61 19.78
CA LYS A 165 5.95 10.51 20.73
C LYS A 165 5.58 11.84 20.11
N LYS A 166 6.44 12.33 19.22
CA LYS A 166 6.24 13.60 18.53
C LYS A 166 6.84 13.52 17.13
N ALA A 167 6.17 14.11 16.16
CA ALA A 167 6.65 14.25 14.80
C ALA A 167 6.73 15.73 14.40
N THR A 168 7.73 16.09 13.61
CA THR A 168 7.88 17.43 13.05
C THR A 168 8.36 17.38 11.62
N PHE A 169 8.11 18.44 10.86
CA PHE A 169 8.68 18.60 9.52
C PHE A 169 9.26 20.00 9.35
N GLY A 170 10.14 20.16 8.37
CA GLY A 170 10.82 21.42 8.11
C GLY A 170 11.70 21.37 6.85
N GLY A 171 12.54 22.40 6.69
CA GLY A 171 13.41 22.57 5.53
C GLY A 171 12.75 23.35 4.39
N VAL A 172 13.20 23.11 3.15
CA VAL A 172 12.65 23.74 1.94
C VAL A 172 11.38 23.00 1.53
N VAL A 173 10.28 23.32 2.19
CA VAL A 173 9.00 22.61 1.99
C VAL A 173 8.17 23.30 0.91
N ASN A 174 7.77 22.54 -0.12
CA ASN A 174 6.82 23.03 -1.13
C ASN A 174 5.45 23.35 -0.46
N PRO A 175 4.85 24.53 -0.69
CA PRO A 175 3.53 24.84 -0.12
C PRO A 175 2.44 23.80 -0.42
N LYS A 176 2.51 23.08 -1.54
CA LYS A 176 1.57 22.02 -1.94
C LYS A 176 1.72 20.73 -1.13
N ILE A 177 2.83 20.52 -0.40
CA ILE A 177 3.07 19.32 0.43
C ILE A 177 2.83 19.56 1.93
N ILE A 178 2.90 20.83 2.38
CA ILE A 178 2.72 21.20 3.80
C ILE A 178 1.47 20.57 4.44
N PRO A 179 0.26 20.67 3.83
CA PRO A 179 -0.93 20.09 4.45
C PRO A 179 -0.86 18.55 4.58
N LEU A 180 -0.18 17.89 3.64
CA LEU A 180 0.01 16.43 3.68
C LEU A 180 1.01 16.04 4.78
N LEU A 181 2.09 16.79 4.94
CA LEU A 181 3.07 16.59 6.02
C LEU A 181 2.48 16.85 7.40
N GLU A 182 1.67 17.89 7.55
CA GLU A 182 0.96 18.18 8.80
C GLU A 182 0.05 17.01 9.18
N LYS A 183 -0.79 16.56 8.24
CA LYS A 183 -1.68 15.41 8.45
C LYS A 183 -0.90 14.12 8.70
N PHE A 184 0.22 13.92 8.00
CA PHE A 184 1.08 12.76 8.19
C PHE A 184 1.68 12.73 9.60
N CYS A 185 2.21 13.85 10.09
CA CYS A 185 2.78 13.94 11.43
C CYS A 185 1.75 13.56 12.49
N SER A 186 0.53 14.10 12.41
CA SER A 186 -0.55 13.73 13.32
C SER A 186 -0.95 12.25 13.25
N LEU A 187 -0.84 11.62 12.07
CA LEU A 187 -1.18 10.20 11.88
C LEU A 187 -0.13 9.24 12.42
N ILE A 188 1.14 9.65 12.48
CA ILE A 188 2.25 8.79 12.90
C ILE A 188 2.63 8.98 14.38
N GLU A 189 2.08 9.98 15.05
CA GLU A 189 2.23 10.11 16.50
C GLU A 189 1.46 8.98 17.22
N GLY A 190 2.09 8.38 18.23
CA GLY A 190 1.52 7.27 18.99
C GLY A 190 1.61 5.90 18.33
N VAL A 191 2.30 5.76 17.18
CA VAL A 191 2.54 4.46 16.54
C VAL A 191 4.03 4.08 16.55
N PRO A 192 4.37 2.79 16.44
CA PRO A 192 5.75 2.36 16.26
C PRO A 192 6.37 2.94 14.98
N ILE A 193 7.65 3.32 15.05
CA ILE A 193 8.37 3.89 13.90
C ILE A 193 8.41 2.94 12.69
N GLN A 194 8.47 1.62 12.93
CA GLN A 194 8.38 0.60 11.88
C GLN A 194 7.03 0.68 11.15
N ASP A 195 5.93 0.75 11.90
CA ASP A 195 4.58 0.81 11.37
C ASP A 195 4.29 2.13 10.62
N ALA A 196 4.79 3.25 11.15
CA ALA A 196 4.76 4.53 10.44
C ALA A 196 5.48 4.46 9.09
N SER A 197 6.63 3.77 9.02
CA SER A 197 7.41 3.61 7.78
C SER A 197 6.70 2.71 6.76
N ASP A 198 6.12 1.59 7.21
CA ASP A 198 5.52 0.58 6.34
C ASP A 198 4.11 0.96 5.88
N HIS A 199 3.34 1.64 6.74
CA HIS A 199 1.90 1.85 6.52
C HIS A 199 1.45 3.30 6.63
N GLY A 200 2.28 4.20 7.16
CA GLY A 200 1.89 5.59 7.41
C GLY A 200 1.40 6.33 6.17
N VAL A 201 2.11 6.21 5.04
CA VAL A 201 1.72 6.90 3.80
C VAL A 201 0.47 6.29 3.18
N GLY A 202 0.28 4.98 3.29
CA GLY A 202 -0.97 4.32 2.90
C GLY A 202 -2.17 4.81 3.71
N ARG A 203 -2.00 4.97 5.03
CA ARG A 203 -3.03 5.55 5.91
C ARG A 203 -3.29 7.02 5.59
N LEU A 204 -2.25 7.79 5.27
CA LEU A 204 -2.39 9.16 4.81
C LEU A 204 -3.24 9.22 3.53
N GLU A 205 -2.88 8.46 2.50
CA GLU A 205 -3.64 8.38 1.23
C GLU A 205 -5.11 8.10 1.51
N PHE A 206 -5.37 7.03 2.25
CA PHE A 206 -6.72 6.59 2.56
C PHE A 206 -7.52 7.66 3.33
N SER A 207 -6.88 8.32 4.30
CA SER A 207 -7.48 9.38 5.10
C SER A 207 -7.82 10.63 4.27
N VAL A 208 -7.07 10.89 3.18
CA VAL A 208 -7.32 12.03 2.29
C VAL A 208 -8.42 11.69 1.29
N ARG A 209 -8.40 10.49 0.73
CA ARG A 209 -9.41 10.05 -0.25
C ARG A 209 -10.81 9.92 0.35
N GLY A 210 -10.95 9.51 1.61
CA GLY A 210 -12.27 9.45 2.26
C GLY A 210 -13.20 8.36 1.71
N ILE A 211 -14.48 8.35 2.15
CA ILE A 211 -15.51 7.35 1.77
C ILE A 211 -16.01 7.56 0.34
N SER A 212 -16.14 8.82 -0.06
CA SER A 212 -16.79 9.26 -1.30
C SER A 212 -15.79 9.61 -2.41
N GLY A 213 -14.49 9.60 -2.13
CA GLY A 213 -13.47 9.88 -3.14
C GLY A 213 -13.44 8.79 -4.20
N SER A 214 -13.68 9.17 -5.45
CA SER A 214 -13.42 8.30 -6.61
C SER A 214 -11.98 7.81 -6.54
N ARG A 215 -11.76 6.50 -6.69
CA ARG A 215 -10.40 5.95 -6.70
C ARG A 215 -9.60 6.64 -7.81
N PRO A 216 -8.36 7.09 -7.55
CA PRO A 216 -7.53 7.74 -8.56
C PRO A 216 -7.16 6.78 -9.69
N VAL A 217 -7.06 5.48 -9.39
CA VAL A 217 -6.75 4.41 -10.35
C VAL A 217 -7.66 3.18 -10.13
N PRO A 218 -7.98 2.42 -11.20
CA PRO A 218 -8.57 1.09 -11.04
C PRO A 218 -7.56 0.13 -10.37
N GLY A 219 -8.04 -0.77 -9.52
CA GLY A 219 -7.19 -1.75 -8.83
C GLY A 219 -6.63 -1.28 -7.47
N ILE A 220 -5.42 -1.73 -7.14
CA ILE A 220 -4.73 -1.45 -5.88
C ILE A 220 -4.11 -0.06 -5.94
N VAL A 221 -4.43 0.77 -4.96
CA VAL A 221 -3.87 2.13 -4.85
C VAL A 221 -2.50 2.03 -4.17
N ILE A 222 -1.45 2.36 -4.91
CA ILE A 222 -0.07 2.47 -4.40
C ILE A 222 0.23 3.97 -4.24
N PRO A 223 0.37 4.51 -3.01
CA PRO A 223 0.48 5.96 -2.78
C PRO A 223 1.53 6.67 -3.63
N GLY A 224 2.72 6.08 -3.77
CA GLY A 224 3.78 6.70 -4.55
C GLY A 224 3.57 6.69 -6.07
N ALA A 225 2.74 5.79 -6.59
CA ALA A 225 2.41 5.70 -8.00
C ALA A 225 1.30 6.68 -8.42
N ILE A 226 0.53 7.18 -7.46
CA ILE A 226 -0.63 8.06 -7.73
C ILE A 226 -0.32 9.54 -7.54
N ASP A 227 0.64 9.90 -6.68
CA ASP A 227 1.04 11.28 -6.42
C ASP A 227 2.48 11.33 -5.89
N GLU A 228 3.34 12.09 -6.56
CA GLU A 228 4.75 12.22 -6.21
C GLU A 228 4.98 12.76 -4.79
N ARG A 229 4.06 13.60 -4.28
CA ARG A 229 4.15 14.11 -2.90
C ARG A 229 4.08 12.99 -1.87
N LEU A 230 3.31 11.93 -2.15
CA LEU A 230 3.23 10.76 -1.28
C LEU A 230 4.52 9.93 -1.35
N SER A 231 5.17 9.84 -2.52
CA SER A 231 6.51 9.25 -2.65
C SER A 231 7.55 9.99 -1.82
N ILE A 232 7.54 11.32 -1.85
CA ILE A 232 8.44 12.15 -1.03
C ILE A 232 8.25 11.87 0.46
N ILE A 233 7.01 11.84 0.95
CA ILE A 233 6.72 11.53 2.37
C ILE A 233 7.19 10.11 2.72
N GLN A 234 7.00 9.15 1.81
CA GLN A 234 7.46 7.78 1.99
C GLN A 234 8.98 7.69 2.11
N LEU A 235 9.73 8.47 1.33
CA LEU A 235 11.19 8.54 1.40
C LEU A 235 11.64 9.19 2.72
N LEU A 236 10.99 10.27 3.14
CA LEU A 236 11.28 10.93 4.42
C LEU A 236 11.18 9.95 5.59
N ILE A 237 10.06 9.24 5.76
CA ILE A 237 9.89 8.31 6.89
C ILE A 237 10.84 7.10 6.82
N ARG A 238 11.20 6.63 5.62
CA ARG A 238 12.18 5.55 5.45
C ARG A 238 13.60 6.00 5.80
N ASN A 239 13.97 7.23 5.42
CA ASN A 239 15.25 7.82 5.79
C ASN A 239 15.32 8.04 7.30
N THR A 240 14.25 8.55 7.92
CA THR A 240 14.20 8.73 9.38
C THR A 240 14.31 7.39 10.12
N LEU A 241 13.61 6.34 9.68
CA LEU A 241 13.75 5.00 10.25
C LEU A 241 15.17 4.45 10.09
N THR A 242 15.79 4.63 8.92
CA THR A 242 17.17 4.19 8.67
C THR A 242 18.14 4.86 9.64
N ASN A 243 18.03 6.18 9.80
CA ASN A 243 18.85 6.94 10.73
C ASN A 243 18.59 6.52 12.19
N TYR A 244 17.35 6.20 12.53
CA TYR A 244 16.99 5.71 13.86
C TYR A 244 17.67 4.38 14.16
N ARG A 245 17.60 3.43 13.21
CA ARG A 245 18.27 2.13 13.32
C ARG A 245 19.77 2.26 13.53
N GLN A 246 20.42 3.16 12.79
CA GLN A 246 21.85 3.44 12.96
C GLN A 246 22.16 4.03 14.34
N LYS A 247 21.28 4.90 14.87
CA LYS A 247 21.49 5.60 16.14
C LYS A 247 21.31 4.69 17.36
N VAL A 248 20.33 3.78 17.35
CA VAL A 248 19.99 2.97 18.54
C VAL A 248 20.22 1.46 18.38
N GLY A 249 20.66 1.00 17.20
CA GLY A 249 20.82 -0.43 16.92
C GLY A 249 19.50 -1.19 16.77
N TYR A 250 18.40 -0.51 16.45
CA TYR A 250 17.10 -1.12 16.19
C TYR A 250 17.17 -1.97 14.92
N SER A 251 16.84 -3.26 15.01
CA SER A 251 17.00 -4.24 13.92
C SER A 251 15.71 -4.96 13.53
N GLN A 252 14.60 -4.69 14.23
CA GLN A 252 13.32 -5.29 13.88
C GLN A 252 12.83 -4.75 12.52
N THR A 253 12.39 -5.68 11.68
CA THR A 253 11.83 -5.42 10.34
C THR A 253 10.40 -5.92 10.20
N GLU A 254 9.94 -6.76 11.12
CA GLU A 254 8.58 -7.26 11.13
C GLU A 254 7.65 -6.26 11.82
N ASN A 255 6.61 -5.84 11.10
CA ASN A 255 5.54 -5.06 11.68
C ASN A 255 4.49 -5.99 12.31
N ILE A 256 4.49 -6.03 13.63
CA ILE A 256 3.51 -6.77 14.45
C ILE A 256 2.54 -5.81 15.18
N PHE A 257 2.53 -4.53 14.81
CA PHE A 257 1.71 -3.55 15.48
C PHE A 257 0.24 -3.75 15.14
N TYR A 258 -0.55 -3.96 16.19
CA TYR A 258 -1.99 -3.90 16.13
C TYR A 258 -2.45 -2.92 17.19
N PRO A 259 -3.26 -1.90 16.85
CA PRO A 259 -3.77 -0.97 17.84
C PRO A 259 -4.63 -1.72 18.85
N GLU A 260 -4.52 -1.34 20.13
CA GLU A 260 -5.45 -1.82 21.15
C GLU A 260 -6.79 -1.07 21.05
N PRO A 261 -7.91 -1.67 21.49
CA PRO A 261 -9.18 -0.96 21.56
C PRO A 261 -9.07 0.20 22.54
N SER A 262 -9.70 1.33 22.23
CA SER A 262 -9.66 2.51 23.08
C SER A 262 -10.28 2.23 24.46
N GLU A 263 -9.78 2.92 25.49
CA GLU A 263 -10.38 2.83 26.83
C GLU A 263 -11.86 3.23 26.83
N ASN A 264 -12.23 4.20 25.98
CA ASN A 264 -13.62 4.64 25.82
C ASN A 264 -14.51 3.48 25.37
N TRP A 265 -14.04 2.66 24.43
CA TRP A 265 -14.75 1.47 24.00
C TRP A 265 -14.75 0.38 25.07
N LEU A 266 -13.62 0.13 25.72
CA LEU A 266 -13.49 -0.92 26.73
C LEU A 266 -14.37 -0.68 27.97
N ARG A 267 -14.61 0.58 28.35
CA ARG A 267 -15.46 0.96 29.48
C ARG A 267 -16.96 0.70 29.26
N LEU A 268 -17.40 0.53 28.01
CA LEU A 268 -18.80 0.24 27.71
C LEU A 268 -19.16 -1.20 28.10
N SER A 269 -20.34 -1.37 28.70
CA SER A 269 -20.95 -2.68 28.90
C SER A 269 -21.32 -3.32 27.55
N GLN A 270 -21.52 -4.64 27.55
CA GLN A 270 -21.89 -5.36 26.32
C GLN A 270 -23.21 -4.86 25.71
N ALA A 271 -24.16 -4.43 26.54
CA ALA A 271 -25.42 -3.86 26.05
C ALA A 271 -25.19 -2.51 25.36
N GLU A 272 -24.42 -1.62 25.97
CA GLU A 272 -24.07 -0.30 25.40
C GLU A 272 -23.25 -0.44 24.11
N LYS A 273 -22.31 -1.40 24.07
CA LYS A 273 -21.53 -1.70 22.86
C LYS A 273 -22.44 -2.11 21.70
N LYS A 274 -23.37 -3.03 21.95
CA LYS A 274 -24.34 -3.49 20.93
C LYS A 274 -25.26 -2.37 20.47
N GLU A 275 -25.77 -1.56 21.39
CA GLU A 275 -26.63 -0.42 21.06
C GLU A 275 -25.89 0.62 20.19
N LYS A 276 -24.66 0.96 20.58
CA LYS A 276 -23.82 1.90 19.83
C LYS A 276 -23.50 1.39 18.42
N LEU A 277 -23.15 0.10 18.30
CA LEU A 277 -22.94 -0.55 17.00
C LEU A 277 -24.19 -0.52 16.13
N LEU A 278 -25.33 -0.97 16.66
CA LEU A 278 -26.59 -0.97 15.92
C LEU A 278 -27.00 0.43 15.47
N THR A 279 -26.78 1.45 16.30
CA THR A 279 -27.06 2.85 15.95
C THR A 279 -26.26 3.28 14.72
N VAL A 280 -24.95 3.05 14.71
CA VAL A 280 -24.08 3.42 13.59
C VAL A 280 -24.42 2.61 12.34
N LEU A 281 -24.52 1.28 12.48
CA LEU A 281 -24.79 0.38 11.35
C LEU A 281 -26.13 0.70 10.68
N ARG A 282 -27.18 0.93 11.46
CA ARG A 282 -28.50 1.29 10.94
C ARG A 282 -28.48 2.64 10.22
N GLY A 283 -27.83 3.65 10.80
CA GLY A 283 -27.69 4.96 10.17
C GLY A 283 -26.94 4.89 8.83
N GLU A 284 -25.97 3.99 8.67
CA GLU A 284 -25.30 3.76 7.39
C GLU A 284 -26.18 3.04 6.37
N LEU A 285 -26.97 2.04 6.80
CA LEU A 285 -27.91 1.35 5.90
C LEU A 285 -28.97 2.31 5.35
N GLU A 286 -29.48 3.23 6.16
CA GLU A 286 -30.45 4.24 5.71
C GLU A 286 -29.87 5.12 4.59
N LYS A 287 -28.60 5.52 4.66
CA LYS A 287 -27.93 6.33 3.62
C LYS A 287 -27.90 5.61 2.27
N ILE A 288 -27.78 4.29 2.27
CA ILE A 288 -27.79 3.45 1.07
C ILE A 288 -29.16 2.85 0.75
N HIS A 289 -30.23 3.38 1.38
CA HIS A 289 -31.62 3.00 1.13
C HIS A 289 -31.92 1.52 1.42
N VAL A 290 -31.17 0.93 2.37
CA VAL A 290 -31.41 -0.41 2.90
C VAL A 290 -32.15 -0.27 4.24
N LEU A 291 -33.05 -1.22 4.54
CA LEU A 291 -33.81 -1.17 5.78
C LEU A 291 -32.89 -1.37 7.01
N PRO A 292 -33.02 -0.53 8.05
CA PRO A 292 -32.29 -0.71 9.32
C PRO A 292 -32.48 -2.06 10.00
N THR A 293 -33.58 -2.74 9.71
CA THR A 293 -33.93 -4.05 10.25
C THR A 293 -33.19 -5.20 9.55
N ASP A 294 -32.52 -4.94 8.44
CA ASP A 294 -31.81 -5.95 7.66
C ASP A 294 -30.42 -6.28 8.24
N ILE A 295 -30.07 -5.71 9.41
CA ILE A 295 -28.86 -6.04 10.15
C ILE A 295 -29.14 -6.23 11.64
N ASP A 296 -28.47 -7.22 12.23
CA ASP A 296 -28.43 -7.45 13.67
C ASP A 296 -27.01 -7.74 14.15
N VAL A 297 -26.70 -7.35 15.39
CA VAL A 297 -25.40 -7.60 16.04
C VAL A 297 -25.54 -8.80 16.97
N LEU A 298 -25.03 -9.93 16.51
CA LEU A 298 -25.11 -11.21 17.22
C LEU A 298 -24.20 -11.20 18.44
N GLU A 299 -22.92 -10.91 18.23
CA GLU A 299 -21.88 -11.06 19.24
C GLU A 299 -20.73 -10.08 19.02
N ILE A 300 -20.00 -9.77 20.09
CA ILE A 300 -18.77 -8.98 20.06
C ILE A 300 -17.68 -9.84 20.70
N GLU A 301 -16.89 -10.52 19.88
CA GLU A 301 -15.80 -11.38 20.36
C GLU A 301 -14.55 -10.56 20.63
N TYR A 302 -13.83 -10.91 21.70
CA TYR A 302 -12.54 -10.30 22.07
C TYR A 302 -12.57 -8.77 22.19
N ASN A 303 -13.75 -8.18 22.45
CA ASN A 303 -14.01 -6.74 22.42
C ASN A 303 -13.74 -6.05 21.07
N VAL A 304 -13.51 -6.76 19.97
CA VAL A 304 -13.13 -6.13 18.68
C VAL A 304 -13.84 -6.71 17.48
N ARG A 305 -14.17 -8.00 17.49
CA ARG A 305 -14.82 -8.67 16.35
C ARG A 305 -16.33 -8.58 16.50
N VAL A 306 -16.94 -7.80 15.63
CA VAL A 306 -18.39 -7.60 15.61
C VAL A 306 -18.99 -8.61 14.64
N LEU A 307 -19.67 -9.62 15.18
CA LEU A 307 -20.39 -10.60 14.36
C LEU A 307 -21.80 -10.08 14.07
N VAL A 308 -22.11 -9.90 12.80
CA VAL A 308 -23.43 -9.43 12.34
C VAL A 308 -24.15 -10.47 11.50
N ARG A 309 -25.48 -10.45 11.61
CA ARG A 309 -26.38 -11.18 10.73
C ARG A 309 -27.04 -10.21 9.78
N PHE A 310 -27.01 -10.55 8.49
CA PHE A 310 -27.83 -9.89 7.48
C PHE A 310 -29.17 -10.60 7.37
N CYS A 311 -30.23 -9.80 7.29
CA CYS A 311 -31.63 -10.20 7.20
C CYS A 311 -32.27 -9.56 5.94
N GLY A 312 -33.47 -9.99 5.57
CA GLY A 312 -34.23 -9.36 4.49
C GLY A 312 -33.46 -9.35 3.16
N TYR A 313 -33.41 -8.18 2.52
CA TYR A 313 -32.72 -8.00 1.24
C TYR A 313 -31.22 -8.30 1.35
N LEU A 314 -30.59 -7.97 2.48
CA LEU A 314 -29.17 -8.24 2.70
C LEU A 314 -28.86 -9.72 2.86
N ALA A 315 -29.84 -10.55 3.23
CA ALA A 315 -29.64 -12.00 3.34
C ALA A 315 -29.65 -12.72 1.97
N GLU A 316 -30.16 -12.08 0.92
CA GLU A 316 -30.32 -12.71 -0.38
C GLU A 316 -28.96 -13.09 -1.01
N PRO A 317 -28.83 -14.28 -1.62
CA PRO A 317 -27.56 -14.73 -2.22
C PRO A 317 -27.04 -13.80 -3.31
N GLN A 318 -27.94 -13.23 -4.10
CA GLN A 318 -27.68 -12.31 -5.20
C GLN A 318 -27.24 -10.91 -4.77
N THR A 319 -27.46 -10.52 -3.51
CA THR A 319 -27.02 -9.22 -3.01
C THR A 319 -25.50 -9.21 -2.89
N ASP A 320 -24.85 -8.27 -3.57
CA ASP A 320 -23.42 -8.00 -3.42
C ASP A 320 -23.16 -7.35 -2.05
N LYS A 321 -22.74 -8.18 -1.10
CA LYS A 321 -22.52 -7.78 0.29
C LYS A 321 -21.20 -7.06 0.48
N GLN A 322 -20.24 -7.22 -0.43
CA GLN A 322 -18.87 -6.77 -0.20
C GLN A 322 -18.77 -5.23 -0.08
N PRO A 323 -19.37 -4.43 -0.98
CA PRO A 323 -19.35 -2.96 -0.83
C PRO A 323 -20.05 -2.49 0.44
N ILE A 324 -21.14 -3.17 0.82
CA ILE A 324 -21.94 -2.84 2.00
C ILE A 324 -21.14 -3.12 3.27
N VAL A 325 -20.55 -4.31 3.40
CA VAL A 325 -19.70 -4.69 4.54
C VAL A 325 -18.53 -3.72 4.69
N MET A 326 -17.85 -3.39 3.60
CA MET A 326 -16.73 -2.45 3.62
C MET A 326 -17.16 -1.05 4.11
N GLN A 327 -18.33 -0.58 3.70
CA GLN A 327 -18.87 0.70 4.18
C GLN A 327 -19.24 0.65 5.67
N LEU A 328 -19.88 -0.44 6.12
CA LEU A 328 -20.29 -0.63 7.51
C LEU A 328 -19.08 -0.77 8.44
N GLU A 329 -18.09 -1.59 8.07
CA GLU A 329 -16.84 -1.76 8.81
C GLU A 329 -16.12 -0.42 8.97
N ARG A 330 -16.00 0.34 7.89
CA ARG A 330 -15.41 1.66 7.95
C ARG A 330 -16.14 2.59 8.92
N ALA A 331 -17.47 2.62 8.87
CA ALA A 331 -18.26 3.47 9.74
C ALA A 331 -18.07 3.15 11.23
N ILE A 332 -17.99 1.87 11.60
CA ILE A 332 -17.70 1.49 12.99
C ILE A 332 -16.25 1.84 13.38
N THR A 333 -15.28 1.71 12.46
CA THR A 333 -13.89 2.11 12.74
C THR A 333 -13.71 3.61 12.93
N GLU A 334 -14.43 4.44 12.16
CA GLU A 334 -14.32 5.91 12.23
C GLU A 334 -15.17 6.52 13.35
N GLN A 335 -16.37 5.98 13.62
CA GLN A 335 -17.33 6.58 14.55
C GLN A 335 -17.30 5.97 15.95
N ILE A 336 -16.77 4.75 16.10
CA ILE A 336 -16.78 4.03 17.37
C ILE A 336 -15.36 3.79 17.86
N ASP A 337 -14.60 2.96 17.16
CA ASP A 337 -13.25 2.58 17.57
C ASP A 337 -12.47 1.99 16.38
N PRO A 338 -11.25 2.47 16.10
CA PRO A 338 -10.48 2.05 14.92
C PRO A 338 -10.06 0.58 14.94
N ARG A 339 -10.18 -0.11 16.08
CA ARG A 339 -9.80 -1.51 16.23
C ARG A 339 -10.93 -2.50 15.88
N LEU A 340 -12.14 -2.02 15.64
CA LEU A 340 -13.29 -2.88 15.34
C LEU A 340 -13.17 -3.52 13.96
N GLU A 341 -13.58 -4.79 13.90
CA GLU A 341 -13.60 -5.60 12.68
C GLU A 341 -15.02 -6.15 12.49
N LEU A 342 -15.54 -6.11 11.26
CA LEU A 342 -16.90 -6.57 10.98
C LEU A 342 -16.89 -7.96 10.32
N TYR A 343 -17.57 -8.92 10.95
CA TYR A 343 -17.69 -10.29 10.45
C TYR A 343 -19.14 -10.62 10.13
N LEU A 344 -19.37 -11.23 8.96
CA LEU A 344 -20.66 -11.80 8.63
C LEU A 344 -20.82 -13.17 9.25
N GLU A 345 -22.02 -13.47 9.75
CA GLU A 345 -22.37 -14.81 10.18
C GLU A 345 -22.18 -15.81 9.03
N LEU A 346 -21.39 -16.85 9.30
CA LEU A 346 -21.23 -17.97 8.38
C LEU A 346 -22.53 -18.77 8.33
N VAL A 347 -23.32 -18.56 7.27
CA VAL A 347 -24.46 -19.44 6.97
C VAL A 347 -23.91 -20.81 6.58
N ARG A 348 -23.92 -21.77 7.52
CA ARG A 348 -23.56 -23.16 7.21
C ARG A 348 -24.52 -23.68 6.15
N ASP A 349 -23.97 -24.21 5.07
CA ASP A 349 -24.72 -24.87 4.00
C ASP A 349 -25.59 -25.99 4.59
N GLN A 350 -26.91 -25.76 4.65
CA GLN A 350 -27.89 -26.73 5.14
C GLN A 350 -28.37 -27.69 4.04
N SER A 351 -27.74 -27.71 2.87
CA SER A 351 -28.16 -28.54 1.75
C SER A 351 -28.11 -30.03 2.10
N LYS A 352 -29.27 -30.57 2.49
CA LYS A 352 -29.53 -32.00 2.73
C LYS A 352 -29.21 -32.90 1.52
N LEU A 353 -29.03 -32.32 0.32
CA LEU A 353 -28.86 -33.05 -0.95
C LEU A 353 -27.53 -33.80 -1.09
N ARG A 354 -26.46 -33.43 -0.37
CA ARG A 354 -25.17 -34.14 -0.44
C ARG A 354 -24.99 -35.27 0.58
N ARG A 355 -25.94 -35.47 1.50
CA ARG A 355 -25.86 -36.58 2.49
C ARG A 355 -26.44 -37.90 2.00
N LEU A 356 -27.07 -37.93 0.81
CA LEU A 356 -27.74 -39.12 0.27
C LEU A 356 -26.96 -39.85 -0.84
N THR A 357 -25.73 -39.45 -1.16
CA THR A 357 -24.93 -40.08 -2.22
C THR A 357 -23.73 -40.89 -1.72
N ALA A 358 -23.65 -41.21 -0.43
CA ALA A 358 -22.54 -41.99 0.14
C ALA A 358 -22.88 -43.47 0.41
N GLU A 359 -24.08 -43.96 0.09
CA GLU A 359 -24.41 -45.39 0.18
C GLU A 359 -25.31 -45.79 -1.01
N ALA A 360 -24.69 -46.32 -2.06
CA ALA A 360 -25.32 -47.16 -3.07
C ALA A 360 -24.30 -48.17 -3.59
#